data_AF-X1MY29-F1
#
_entry.id   AF-X1MY29-F1
#
_cell.length_a   1.000
_cell.length_b   1.000
_cell.length_c   1.000
_cell.angle_alpha   90.00
_cell.angle_beta   90.00
_cell.angle_gamma   90.00
#
_symmetry.space_group_name_H-M   'P 1'
#
loop_
_entity.id
_entity.type
_entity.pdbx_description
1 polymer ?
#
loop_
_entity_poly.entity_id
_entity_poly.type
_entity_poly.pdbx_seq_one_letter_code
_entity_poly.pdbx_strand_id
1 'polypeptide(L)'
;WKKLEKEKIILGIETTRWDGRLEVISRRPLVLLDGAHNEEGARALEKYVREFVPTPVILVYAAMRDKKIEKIAYILFPLAEKVILTRFPYFRAEEPDEMKDRLQGFKDRIVCEPDARKAFEMAIQSAGARGSILITGSLFLVGEIKKLKTKCRES
;
A
#
# COMPACT_ATOMS: atom_id res chain seq x y z
N TRP A 1 -7.52 -26.40 -28.94
CA TRP A 1 -6.68 -25.97 -27.80
C TRP A 1 -5.60 -27.01 -27.57
N LYS A 2 -4.31 -26.63 -27.51
CA LYS A 2 -3.24 -27.56 -27.15
C LYS A 2 -3.25 -27.78 -25.63
N LYS A 3 -3.01 -29.02 -25.20
CA LYS A 3 -2.87 -29.36 -23.78
C LYS A 3 -1.61 -28.68 -23.23
N LEU A 4 -1.71 -28.04 -22.06
CA LEU A 4 -0.56 -27.43 -21.38
C LEU A 4 0.30 -28.51 -20.73
N GLU A 5 1.62 -28.41 -20.91
CA GLU A 5 2.61 -29.26 -20.23
C GLU A 5 2.74 -28.85 -18.76
N LYS A 6 2.91 -29.82 -17.87
CA LYS A 6 2.94 -29.59 -16.41
C LYS A 6 4.11 -28.68 -16.03
N GLU A 7 5.26 -28.86 -16.67
CA GLU A 7 6.48 -28.08 -16.46
C GLU A 7 6.25 -26.61 -16.80
N LYS A 8 5.51 -26.34 -17.89
CA LYS A 8 5.14 -24.97 -18.29
C LYS A 8 4.16 -24.32 -17.31
N ILE A 9 3.24 -25.10 -16.73
CA ILE A 9 2.34 -24.61 -15.68
C ILE A 9 3.13 -24.23 -14.42
N ILE A 10 3.99 -25.13 -13.95
CA ILE A 10 4.82 -24.88 -12.76
C ILE A 10 5.71 -23.66 -12.97
N LEU A 11 6.45 -23.63 -14.08
CA LEU A 11 7.31 -22.50 -14.40
C LEU A 11 6.51 -21.19 -14.50
N GLY A 12 5.32 -21.23 -15.11
CA GLY A 12 4.43 -20.07 -15.18
C GLY A 12 4.05 -19.57 -13.80
N ILE A 13 3.66 -20.45 -12.88
CA ILE A 13 3.31 -20.09 -11.50
C ILE A 13 4.53 -19.54 -10.74
N GLU A 14 5.69 -20.18 -10.85
CA GLU A 14 6.93 -19.80 -10.14
C GLU A 14 7.49 -18.46 -10.60
N THR A 15 7.32 -18.12 -11.88
CA THR A 15 7.94 -16.93 -12.48
C THR A 15 6.98 -15.75 -12.60
N THR A 16 5.68 -15.96 -12.40
CA THR A 16 4.68 -14.87 -12.47
C THR A 16 4.98 -13.81 -11.41
N ARG A 17 5.14 -12.57 -11.86
CA ARG A 17 5.16 -11.38 -11.01
C ARG A 17 3.90 -10.59 -11.26
N TRP A 18 3.26 -10.15 -10.18
CA TRP A 18 2.10 -9.28 -10.26
C TRP A 18 2.43 -7.91 -9.69
N ASP A 19 2.72 -6.99 -10.58
CA ASP A 19 3.00 -5.61 -10.23
C ASP A 19 1.84 -4.99 -9.44
N GLY A 20 2.15 -4.44 -8.27
CA GLY A 20 1.17 -3.82 -7.38
C GLY A 20 0.18 -4.79 -6.71
N ARG A 21 0.54 -6.08 -6.57
CA ARG A 21 -0.21 -7.05 -5.74
C ARG A 21 0.75 -7.77 -4.81
N LEU A 22 0.70 -7.41 -3.53
CA LEU A 22 1.64 -7.88 -2.50
C LEU A 22 3.11 -7.81 -2.99
N GLU A 23 3.45 -6.78 -3.76
CA GLU A 23 4.75 -6.64 -4.39
C GLU A 23 5.75 -6.11 -3.36
N VAL A 24 6.76 -6.92 -3.04
CA VAL A 24 7.84 -6.52 -2.13
C VAL A 24 8.90 -5.74 -2.89
N ILE A 25 9.04 -4.45 -2.58
CA ILE A 25 10.07 -3.59 -3.19
C ILE A 25 11.26 -3.34 -2.26
N SER A 26 11.19 -3.60 -0.97
CA SER A 26 12.36 -3.59 -0.07
C SER A 26 12.18 -4.61 1.04
N ARG A 27 13.28 -5.14 1.59
CA ARG A 27 13.26 -6.10 2.71
C ARG A 27 13.72 -5.51 4.03
N ARG A 28 14.37 -4.35 4.03
CA ARG A 28 14.86 -3.65 5.26
C ARG A 28 14.79 -2.13 5.07
N PRO A 29 13.76 -1.43 5.60
CA PRO A 29 12.51 -2.00 6.12
C PRO A 29 11.76 -2.80 5.04
N LEU A 30 10.86 -3.68 5.45
CA LEU A 30 9.96 -4.34 4.50
C LEU A 30 9.05 -3.28 3.87
N VAL A 31 8.99 -3.23 2.55
CA VAL A 31 8.08 -2.33 1.82
C VAL A 31 7.23 -3.14 0.87
N LEU A 32 5.93 -3.17 1.14
CA LEU A 32 4.91 -3.92 0.43
C LEU A 32 3.98 -2.97 -0.33
N LEU A 33 3.78 -3.22 -1.61
CA LEU A 33 2.85 -2.47 -2.46
C LEU A 33 1.63 -3.33 -2.80
N ASP A 34 0.42 -2.78 -2.61
CA ASP A 34 -0.81 -3.46 -3.02
C ASP A 34 -1.88 -2.48 -3.49
N GLY A 35 -2.53 -2.78 -4.62
CA GLY A 35 -3.57 -1.95 -5.21
C GLY A 35 -4.97 -2.09 -4.61
N ALA A 36 -5.14 -2.72 -3.45
CA ALA A 36 -6.44 -2.89 -2.79
C ALA A 36 -7.15 -1.54 -2.59
N HIS A 37 -8.34 -1.42 -3.20
CA HIS A 37 -9.16 -0.21 -3.19
C HIS A 37 -10.66 -0.52 -3.08
N ASN A 38 -10.99 -1.76 -2.71
CA ASN A 38 -12.34 -2.25 -2.46
C ASN A 38 -12.33 -3.16 -1.22
N GLU A 39 -13.53 -3.55 -0.75
CA GLU A 39 -13.69 -4.30 0.50
C GLU A 39 -13.05 -5.70 0.43
N GLU A 40 -13.25 -6.42 -0.67
CA GLU A 40 -12.71 -7.78 -0.85
C GLU A 40 -11.17 -7.79 -0.87
N GLY A 41 -10.58 -6.87 -1.63
CA GLY A 41 -9.13 -6.69 -1.69
C GLY A 41 -8.55 -6.27 -0.34
N ALA A 42 -9.24 -5.39 0.39
CA ALA A 42 -8.83 -4.98 1.73
C ALA A 42 -8.83 -6.18 2.71
N ARG A 43 -9.85 -7.05 2.67
CA ARG A 43 -9.90 -8.26 3.52
C ARG A 43 -8.81 -9.27 3.17
N ALA A 44 -8.55 -9.47 1.89
CA ALA A 44 -7.45 -10.34 1.44
C ALA A 44 -6.10 -9.79 1.92
N LEU A 45 -5.89 -8.48 1.78
CA LEU A 45 -4.69 -7.80 2.24
C LEU A 45 -4.56 -7.85 3.77
N GLU A 46 -5.65 -7.64 4.52
CA GLU A 46 -5.67 -7.79 5.98
C GLU A 46 -5.17 -9.16 6.40
N LYS A 47 -5.73 -10.23 5.82
CA LYS A 47 -5.34 -11.61 6.15
C LYS A 47 -3.85 -11.81 5.92
N TYR A 48 -3.34 -11.38 4.76
CA TYR A 48 -1.92 -11.50 4.44
C TYR A 48 -1.04 -10.73 5.43
N VAL A 49 -1.40 -9.48 5.74
CA VAL A 49 -0.63 -8.64 6.66
C VAL A 49 -0.56 -9.26 8.05
N ARG A 50 -1.68 -9.77 8.57
CA ARG A 50 -1.72 -10.44 9.88
C ARG A 50 -0.87 -11.70 9.95
N GLU A 51 -0.76 -12.44 8.86
CA GLU A 51 -0.07 -13.73 8.83
C GLU A 51 1.43 -13.58 8.53
N PHE A 52 1.82 -12.63 7.67
CA PHE A 52 3.16 -12.61 7.08
C PHE A 52 3.96 -11.31 7.27
N VAL A 53 3.33 -10.21 7.69
CA VAL A 53 4.00 -8.91 7.73
C VAL A 53 4.46 -8.57 9.16
N PRO A 54 5.77 -8.36 9.40
CA PRO A 54 6.29 -8.00 10.72
C PRO A 54 5.79 -6.64 11.21
N THR A 55 5.57 -6.52 12.51
CA THR A 55 5.22 -5.26 13.18
C THR A 55 6.46 -4.46 13.60
N PRO A 56 6.38 -3.12 13.71
CA PRO A 56 5.19 -2.30 13.45
C PRO A 56 4.93 -2.12 11.95
N VAL A 57 3.66 -1.94 11.58
CA VAL A 57 3.26 -1.61 10.21
C VAL A 57 2.95 -0.11 10.14
N ILE A 58 3.59 0.58 9.20
CA ILE A 58 3.26 1.95 8.81
C ILE A 58 2.49 1.90 7.50
N LEU A 59 1.27 2.43 7.50
CA LEU A 59 0.40 2.42 6.34
C LEU A 59 0.50 3.75 5.60
N VAL A 60 0.81 3.71 4.31
CA VAL A 60 0.67 4.84 3.40
C VAL A 60 -0.55 4.57 2.53
N TYR A 61 -1.56 5.44 2.60
CA TYR A 61 -2.84 5.22 1.95
C TYR A 61 -3.28 6.43 1.14
N ALA A 62 -3.77 6.17 -0.07
CA ALA A 62 -4.46 7.16 -0.90
C ALA A 62 -5.63 6.51 -1.62
N ALA A 63 -6.72 7.24 -1.80
CA ALA A 63 -7.91 6.75 -2.47
C ALA A 63 -8.45 7.76 -3.48
N MET A 64 -9.36 7.30 -4.33
CA MET A 64 -10.15 8.17 -5.19
C MET A 64 -11.40 8.66 -4.45
N ARG A 65 -11.91 9.86 -4.81
CA ARG A 65 -13.05 10.51 -4.11
C ARG A 65 -14.34 9.68 -4.04
N ASP A 66 -14.54 8.80 -5.01
CA ASP A 66 -15.75 7.99 -5.20
C ASP A 66 -15.75 6.66 -4.42
N LYS A 67 -14.72 6.37 -3.62
CA LYS A 67 -14.56 5.09 -2.94
C LYS A 67 -15.22 5.06 -1.56
N LYS A 68 -15.61 3.85 -1.14
CA LYS A 68 -16.06 3.53 0.23
C LYS A 68 -14.85 3.47 1.17
N ILE A 69 -14.19 4.61 1.36
CA ILE A 69 -12.93 4.74 2.09
C ILE A 69 -13.08 4.24 3.53
N GLU A 70 -14.21 4.56 4.18
CA GLU A 70 -14.48 4.18 5.57
C GLU A 70 -14.42 2.67 5.76
N LYS A 71 -15.05 1.90 4.86
CA LYS A 71 -15.03 0.44 4.95
C LYS A 71 -13.63 -0.14 4.84
N ILE A 72 -12.84 0.37 3.90
CA ILE A 72 -11.45 -0.07 3.70
C ILE A 72 -10.60 0.32 4.90
N ALA A 73 -10.79 1.53 5.43
CA ALA A 73 -10.09 2.01 6.61
C ALA A 73 -10.40 1.15 7.83
N TYR A 74 -11.66 0.77 8.08
CA TYR A 74 -12.04 -0.13 9.17
C TYR A 74 -11.38 -1.50 9.09
N ILE A 75 -10.99 -1.96 7.90
CA ILE A 75 -10.29 -3.23 7.69
C ILE A 75 -8.79 -3.06 7.87
N LEU A 76 -8.19 -2.05 7.23
CA LEU A 76 -6.73 -1.93 7.12
C LEU A 76 -6.08 -1.08 8.21
N PHE A 77 -6.72 0.00 8.66
CA PHE A 77 -6.09 0.96 9.58
C PHE A 77 -5.82 0.37 10.97
N PRO A 78 -6.63 -0.58 11.50
CA PRO A 78 -6.30 -1.26 12.75
C PRO A 78 -4.97 -2.03 12.72
N LEU A 79 -4.49 -2.43 11.55
CA LEU A 79 -3.23 -3.17 11.38
C LEU A 79 -1.99 -2.28 11.54
N ALA A 80 -2.16 -0.97 11.36
CA ALA A 80 -1.08 -0.02 11.30
C ALA A 80 -0.89 0.69 12.65
N GLU A 81 0.36 0.88 13.05
CA GLU A 81 0.69 1.74 14.19
C GLU A 81 0.39 3.21 13.86
N LYS A 82 0.76 3.61 12.64
CA LYS A 82 0.58 4.94 12.06
C LYS A 82 0.04 4.83 10.65
N VAL A 83 -0.87 5.74 10.30
CA VAL A 83 -1.42 5.90 8.96
C VAL A 83 -1.01 7.25 8.40
N ILE A 84 -0.41 7.25 7.23
CA ILE A 84 -0.04 8.44 6.48
C ILE A 84 -1.00 8.52 5.28
N LEU A 85 -1.91 9.48 5.32
CA LEU A 85 -2.81 9.77 4.21
C LEU A 85 -2.09 10.70 3.23
N THR A 86 -2.08 10.30 1.97
CA THR A 86 -1.46 11.04 0.87
C THR A 86 -2.38 11.11 -0.33
N ARG A 87 -1.98 11.87 -1.35
CA ARG A 87 -2.60 11.87 -2.67
C ARG A 87 -1.59 11.50 -3.75
N PHE A 88 -2.08 11.31 -4.98
CA PHE A 88 -1.30 11.08 -6.20
C PHE A 88 -1.77 12.07 -7.27
N PRO A 89 -0.95 12.39 -8.30
CA PRO A 89 -1.26 13.44 -9.27
C PRO A 89 -2.38 13.01 -10.24
N TYR A 90 -3.61 13.03 -9.76
CA TYR A 90 -4.81 12.68 -10.51
C TYR A 90 -6.00 13.49 -10.00
N PHE A 91 -6.82 14.01 -10.92
CA PHE A 91 -7.91 14.94 -10.60
C PHE A 91 -9.00 14.36 -9.69
N ARG A 92 -9.10 13.02 -9.61
CA ARG A 92 -10.03 12.32 -8.72
C ARG A 92 -9.38 11.77 -7.46
N ALA A 93 -8.13 12.12 -7.17
CA ALA A 93 -7.55 11.79 -5.88
C ALA A 93 -8.32 12.53 -4.77
N GLU A 94 -8.58 11.84 -3.68
CA GLU A 94 -9.15 12.44 -2.46
C GLU A 94 -8.05 13.22 -1.73
N GLU A 95 -8.41 14.38 -1.17
CA GLU A 95 -7.47 15.15 -0.34
C GLU A 95 -7.27 14.45 1.02
N PRO A 96 -6.03 14.35 1.53
CA PRO A 96 -5.75 13.69 2.80
C PRO A 96 -6.56 14.24 3.98
N ASP A 97 -6.74 15.56 4.06
CA ASP A 97 -7.46 16.21 5.15
C ASP A 97 -8.97 15.92 5.09
N GLU A 98 -9.57 15.97 3.89
CA GLU A 98 -10.97 15.57 3.67
C GLU A 98 -11.19 14.10 4.06
N MET A 99 -10.23 13.24 3.73
CA MET A 99 -10.24 11.84 4.09
C MET A 99 -10.12 11.64 5.62
N LYS A 100 -9.24 12.40 6.29
CA LYS A 100 -9.08 12.37 7.75
C LYS A 100 -10.36 12.78 8.48
N ASP A 101 -11.10 13.75 7.96
CA ASP A 101 -12.36 14.20 8.56
C ASP A 101 -13.47 13.16 8.49
N ARG A 102 -13.45 12.27 7.49
CA ARG A 102 -14.37 11.13 7.41
C ARG A 102 -13.95 9.96 8.32
N LEU A 103 -12.68 9.91 8.73
CA LEU A 103 -12.07 8.80 9.47
C LEU A 103 -11.85 9.12 10.95
N GLN A 104 -12.86 9.72 11.59
CA GLN A 104 -12.80 10.21 12.97
C GLN A 104 -12.28 9.16 13.97
N GLY A 105 -12.67 7.89 13.82
CA GLY A 105 -12.24 6.79 14.71
C GLY A 105 -10.75 6.44 14.65
N PHE A 106 -9.99 6.99 13.70
CA PHE A 106 -8.56 6.74 13.53
C PHE A 106 -7.71 8.01 13.64
N LYS A 107 -8.30 9.17 13.98
CA LYS A 107 -7.65 10.48 13.90
C LYS A 107 -6.30 10.57 14.60
N ASP A 108 -6.16 9.95 15.77
CA ASP A 108 -4.93 9.99 16.58
C ASP A 108 -3.75 9.25 15.93
N ARG A 109 -4.03 8.36 14.98
CA ARG A 109 -3.03 7.58 14.25
C ARG A 109 -2.75 8.15 12.85
N ILE A 110 -3.55 9.12 12.40
CA ILE A 110 -3.51 9.67 11.06
C ILE A 110 -2.65 10.94 11.01
N VAL A 111 -1.66 10.90 10.12
CA VAL A 111 -0.91 12.06 9.64
C VAL A 111 -1.26 12.32 8.18
N CYS A 112 -1.51 13.57 7.82
CA CYS A 112 -1.74 13.98 6.44
C CYS A 112 -0.43 14.49 5.83
N GLU A 113 -0.04 13.97 4.68
CA GLU A 113 1.06 14.49 3.87
C GLU A 113 0.67 14.34 2.38
N PRO A 114 0.27 15.43 1.71
CA PRO A 114 -0.22 15.38 0.33
C PRO A 114 0.84 14.95 -0.71
N ASP A 115 2.13 15.11 -0.43
CA ASP A 115 3.18 14.69 -1.34
C ASP A 115 3.54 13.20 -1.10
N ALA A 116 3.22 12.34 -2.07
CA ALA A 116 3.48 10.90 -1.99
C ALA A 116 4.96 10.56 -1.71
N ARG A 117 5.90 11.39 -2.17
CA ARG A 117 7.32 11.20 -1.87
C ARG A 117 7.61 11.47 -0.41
N LYS A 118 7.14 12.60 0.11
CA LYS A 118 7.33 12.95 1.53
C LYS A 118 6.61 11.95 2.44
N ALA A 119 5.41 11.53 2.08
CA ALA A 119 4.65 10.50 2.80
C ALA A 119 5.44 9.18 2.89
N PHE A 120 6.10 8.79 1.79
CA PHE A 120 6.95 7.60 1.78
C PHE A 120 8.23 7.78 2.62
N GLU A 121 8.89 8.93 2.53
CA GLU A 121 10.05 9.26 3.36
C GLU A 121 9.69 9.25 4.87
N MET A 122 8.54 9.80 5.24
CA MET A 122 8.00 9.74 6.61
C MET A 122 7.69 8.30 7.05
N ALA A 123 7.21 7.47 6.13
CA ALA A 123 6.96 6.06 6.41
C ALA A 123 8.25 5.29 6.70
N ILE A 124 9.31 5.54 5.93
CA ILE A 124 10.66 4.97 6.16
C ILE A 124 11.19 5.37 7.54
N GLN A 125 11.08 6.65 7.89
CA GLN A 125 11.51 7.14 9.20
C GLN A 125 10.70 6.50 10.33
N SER A 126 9.38 6.38 10.16
CA SER A 126 8.49 5.81 11.18
C SER A 126 8.66 4.29 11.36
N ALA A 127 8.93 3.55 10.28
CA ALA A 127 9.12 2.10 10.35
C ALA A 127 10.47 1.70 10.97
N GLY A 128 11.49 2.56 10.83
CA GLY A 128 12.85 2.25 11.24
C GLY A 128 13.43 1.02 10.51
N ALA A 129 14.48 0.41 11.06
CA ALA A 129 15.19 -0.69 10.38
C ALA A 129 14.46 -2.04 10.39
N ARG A 130 13.49 -2.23 11.31
CA ARG A 130 12.81 -3.52 11.55
C ARG A 130 11.31 -3.50 11.30
N GLY A 131 10.72 -2.33 11.08
CA GLY A 131 9.30 -2.21 10.76
C GLY A 131 8.99 -2.53 9.30
N SER A 132 7.70 -2.51 9.01
CA SER A 132 7.13 -2.73 7.68
C SER A 132 6.36 -1.50 7.22
N ILE A 133 6.36 -1.26 5.91
CA ILE A 133 5.59 -0.22 5.25
C ILE A 133 4.63 -0.90 4.29
N LEU A 134 3.35 -0.59 4.42
CA LEU A 134 2.31 -1.01 3.49
C LEU A 134 1.85 0.21 2.71
N ILE A 135 1.95 0.17 1.38
CA ILE A 135 1.44 1.21 0.48
C ILE A 135 0.24 0.65 -0.26
N THR A 136 -0.93 1.27 -0.08
CA THR A 136 -2.18 0.76 -0.67
C THR A 136 -3.27 1.82 -0.88
N GLY A 137 -4.46 1.39 -1.30
CA GLY A 137 -5.62 2.26 -1.58
C GLY A 137 -5.77 2.65 -3.05
N SER A 138 -4.69 2.58 -3.85
CA SER A 138 -4.73 2.92 -5.27
C SER A 138 -3.53 2.36 -6.03
N LEU A 139 -3.79 1.81 -7.23
CA LEU A 139 -2.74 1.44 -8.18
C LEU A 139 -1.95 2.67 -8.69
N PHE A 140 -2.55 3.87 -8.69
CA PHE A 140 -1.83 5.09 -9.04
C PHE A 140 -0.77 5.42 -7.99
N LEU A 141 -1.10 5.30 -6.70
CA LEU A 141 -0.13 5.49 -5.62
C LEU A 141 1.03 4.49 -5.73
N VAL A 142 0.72 3.21 -5.96
CA VAL A 142 1.73 2.17 -6.21
C VAL A 142 2.67 2.58 -7.36
N GLY A 143 2.11 3.04 -8.49
CA GLY A 143 2.89 3.51 -9.63
C GLY A 143 3.80 4.69 -9.28
N GLU A 144 3.31 5.67 -8.52
CA GLU A 144 4.10 6.82 -8.08
C GLU A 144 5.27 6.40 -7.18
N ILE A 145 5.04 5.53 -6.19
CA ILE A 145 6.14 5.05 -5.33
C ILE A 145 7.18 4.24 -6.10
N LYS A 146 6.75 3.41 -7.07
CA LYS A 146 7.68 2.66 -7.92
C LYS A 146 8.62 3.59 -8.69
N LYS A 147 8.12 4.72 -9.22
CA LYS A 147 8.96 5.72 -9.92
C LYS A 147 10.03 6.33 -9.02
N LEU A 148 9.73 6.57 -7.74
CA LEU A 148 10.69 7.13 -6.77
C LEU A 148 11.85 6.18 -6.54
N LYS A 149 11.57 4.88 -6.42
CA LYS A 149 12.60 3.87 -6.16
C LYS A 149 13.51 3.64 -7.36
N THR A 150 13.00 3.73 -8.59
CA THR A 150 13.83 3.61 -9.80
C THR A 150 14.89 4.71 -9.86
N LYS A 151 14.53 5.95 -9.51
CA LYS A 151 15.47 7.09 -9.50
C LYS A 151 16.60 6.95 -8.47
N CYS A 152 16.33 6.35 -7.31
CA CYS A 152 17.37 6.12 -6.28
C CYS A 152 18.35 4.98 -6.62
N ARG A 153 18.15 4.22 -7.70
CA ARG A 153 19.12 3.23 -8.18
C ARG A 153 20.12 3.79 -9.20
N GLU A 154 19.87 4.99 -9.71
CA GLU A 154 20.67 5.66 -10.75
C GLU A 154 21.47 6.85 -10.19
N SER A 155 21.55 6.99 -8.86
CA SER A 155 22.33 8.00 -8.13
C SER A 155 23.20 7.32 -7.09
#